data_AF-A0A6B2C021-F1
#
_entry.id   AF-A0A6B2C021-F1
#
_cell.length_a   1.000
_cell.length_b   1.000
_cell.length_c   1.000
_cell.angle_alpha   90.00
_cell.angle_beta   90.00
_cell.angle_gamma   90.00
#
_symmetry.space_group_name_H-M   'P 1'
#
loop_
_entity.id
_entity.type
_entity.pdbx_description
1 polymer ?
#
loop_
_entity_poly.entity_id
_entity_poly.type
_entity_poly.pdbx_seq_one_letter_code
_entity_poly.pdbx_strand_id
1 'polypeptide(L)'
;MLALVNHRFWDENVAISLHTITFRRKSNLGIMAYASKIEHAFDFVGVNEWWATFESPFGFRMGFRYVHQTKPWPQYQHELGGSRVYYLTKDMWESIVKPKLKARDLFGTRPVPEDLLKNTYPLRPPEKLEIEL
;
A
#
# COMPACT_ATOMS: atom_id res chain seq x y z
N MET A 1 1.71 16.97 -5.48
CA MET A 1 1.31 15.70 -4.84
C MET A 1 1.89 14.52 -5.63
N LEU A 2 2.52 13.53 -4.98
CA LEU A 2 3.18 12.39 -5.66
C LEU A 2 2.30 11.14 -5.75
N ALA A 3 1.57 10.82 -4.68
CA ALA A 3 0.63 9.72 -4.61
C ALA A 3 -0.50 10.02 -3.61
N LEU A 4 -1.64 9.36 -3.80
CA LEU A 4 -2.74 9.29 -2.86
C LEU A 4 -2.95 7.84 -2.46
N VAL A 5 -3.03 7.59 -1.16
CA VAL A 5 -3.16 6.26 -0.59
C VAL A 5 -4.20 6.26 0.51
N ASN A 6 -5.05 5.25 0.54
CA ASN A 6 -6.00 5.07 1.64
C ASN A 6 -6.33 3.60 1.88
N HIS A 7 -6.69 3.30 3.12
CA HIS A 7 -7.18 2.00 3.55
C HIS A 7 -8.31 2.22 4.54
N ARG A 8 -9.08 1.18 4.80
CA ARG A 8 -10.14 1.21 5.81
C ARG A 8 -9.92 0.09 6.80
N PHE A 9 -10.43 0.29 8.01
CA PHE A 9 -10.54 -0.78 8.97
C PHE A 9 -11.80 -1.61 8.66
N TRP A 10 -11.66 -2.93 8.74
CA TRP A 10 -12.79 -3.84 8.76
C TRP A 10 -13.27 -4.03 10.20
N ASP A 11 -12.32 -4.32 11.10
CA ASP A 11 -12.47 -4.43 12.55
C ASP A 11 -11.15 -4.01 13.24
N GLU A 12 -11.03 -4.22 14.56
CA GLU A 12 -9.80 -3.90 15.31
C GLU A 12 -8.56 -4.73 14.89
N ASN A 13 -8.75 -5.84 14.19
CA ASN A 13 -7.71 -6.79 13.82
C ASN A 13 -7.35 -6.74 12.33
N VAL A 14 -8.21 -6.20 11.48
CA VAL A 14 -8.09 -6.28 10.01
C VAL A 14 -8.21 -4.91 9.36
N ALA A 15 -7.22 -4.55 8.55
CA ALA A 15 -7.27 -3.41 7.65
C ALA A 15 -7.30 -3.85 6.19
N ILE A 16 -8.06 -3.14 5.35
CA ILE A 16 -8.27 -3.45 3.93
C ILE A 16 -7.69 -2.33 3.07
N SER A 17 -6.83 -2.71 2.13
CA SER A 17 -6.30 -1.82 1.11
C SER A 17 -7.40 -1.34 0.18
N LEU A 18 -7.53 -0.03 0.06
CA LEU A 18 -8.26 0.61 -1.02
C LEU A 18 -7.27 1.16 -2.05
N HIS A 19 -7.25 2.47 -2.28
CA HIS A 19 -6.58 3.09 -3.40
C HIS A 19 -5.09 3.26 -3.16
N THR A 20 -4.32 3.08 -4.23
CA THR A 20 -2.91 3.48 -4.34
C THR A 20 -2.73 4.14 -5.70
N ILE A 21 -2.90 5.46 -5.73
CA ILE A 21 -2.87 6.26 -6.96
C ILE A 21 -1.56 7.04 -6.98
N THR A 22 -0.78 6.90 -8.04
CA THR A 22 0.45 7.67 -8.24
C THR A 22 0.23 8.70 -9.34
N PHE A 23 0.56 9.96 -9.08
CA PHE A 23 0.39 11.06 -10.06
C PHE A 23 1.62 11.32 -10.92
N ARG A 24 2.77 10.76 -10.53
CA ARG A 24 3.98 10.76 -11.35
C ARG A 24 4.34 9.33 -11.73
N ARG A 25 4.54 9.09 -13.03
CA ARG A 25 5.06 7.82 -13.55
C ARG A 25 6.58 7.79 -13.38
N LYS A 26 7.15 6.60 -13.13
CA LYS A 26 8.58 6.32 -12.81
C LYS A 26 8.96 6.59 -11.33
N SER A 27 10.00 5.89 -10.84
CA SER A 27 10.57 5.99 -9.46
C SER A 27 10.01 5.07 -8.36
N ASN A 28 9.50 3.87 -8.68
CA ASN A 28 8.98 2.91 -7.67
C ASN A 28 7.92 3.49 -6.71
N LEU A 29 7.30 4.63 -7.03
CA LEU A 29 6.41 5.36 -6.12
C LEU A 29 5.21 4.54 -5.66
N GLY A 30 4.64 3.72 -6.55
CA GLY A 30 3.53 2.82 -6.18
C GLY A 30 3.94 1.77 -5.14
N ILE A 31 5.21 1.36 -5.15
CA ILE A 31 5.78 0.44 -4.16
C ILE A 31 5.89 1.15 -2.81
N MET A 32 6.53 2.31 -2.79
CA MET A 32 6.67 3.13 -1.57
C MET A 32 5.31 3.48 -0.95
N ALA A 33 4.37 3.92 -1.79
CA ALA A 33 3.05 4.36 -1.40
C ALA A 33 2.21 3.19 -0.86
N TYR A 34 2.30 2.01 -1.48
CA TYR A 34 1.62 0.83 -0.95
C TYR A 34 2.22 0.39 0.39
N ALA A 35 3.55 0.42 0.52
CA ALA A 35 4.23 0.10 1.77
C ALA A 35 3.82 1.01 2.93
N SER A 36 3.63 2.32 2.69
CA SER A 36 3.23 3.25 3.77
C SER A 36 1.84 2.95 4.34
N LYS A 37 0.95 2.34 3.57
CA LYS A 37 -0.38 1.93 4.06
C LYS A 37 -0.27 0.75 5.02
N ILE A 38 0.55 -0.23 4.63
CA ILE A 38 0.83 -1.44 5.42
C ILE A 38 1.54 -1.03 6.72
N GLU A 39 2.55 -0.16 6.63
CA GLU A 39 3.25 0.43 7.77
C GLU A 39 2.26 1.10 8.73
N HIS A 40 1.37 1.96 8.22
CA HIS A 40 0.35 2.58 9.06
C HIS A 40 -0.54 1.56 9.77
N ALA A 41 -1.01 0.52 9.06
CA ALA A 41 -1.88 -0.49 9.63
C ALA A 41 -1.18 -1.31 10.74
N PHE A 42 0.03 -1.82 10.49
CA PHE A 42 0.73 -2.70 11.43
C PHE A 42 1.51 -1.97 12.52
N ASP A 43 2.26 -0.92 12.16
CA ASP A 43 3.23 -0.29 13.06
C ASP A 43 2.57 0.80 13.92
N PHE A 44 1.61 1.53 13.36
CA PHE A 44 0.98 2.67 14.03
C PHE A 44 -0.38 2.33 14.64
N VAL A 45 -1.22 1.60 13.92
CA VAL A 45 -2.55 1.21 14.42
C VAL A 45 -2.49 -0.09 15.21
N GLY A 46 -1.68 -1.04 14.78
CA GLY A 46 -1.49 -2.32 15.48
C GLY A 46 -2.45 -3.43 15.07
N VAL A 47 -3.01 -3.39 13.85
CA VAL A 47 -3.85 -4.48 13.33
C VAL A 47 -3.04 -5.79 13.19
N ASN A 48 -3.72 -6.92 13.06
CA ASN A 48 -3.12 -8.25 12.95
C ASN A 48 -3.02 -8.75 11.50
N GLU A 49 -3.97 -8.35 10.65
CA GLU A 49 -3.97 -8.68 9.23
C GLU A 49 -4.17 -7.45 8.33
N TRP A 50 -3.54 -7.52 7.17
CA TRP A 50 -3.70 -6.57 6.08
C TRP A 50 -4.24 -7.30 4.85
N TRP A 51 -5.38 -6.87 4.35
CA TRP A 51 -6.04 -7.47 3.19
C TRP A 51 -5.92 -6.56 1.97
N ALA A 52 -5.80 -7.15 0.80
CA ALA A 52 -5.72 -6.45 -0.47
C ALA A 52 -6.35 -7.27 -1.60
N THR A 53 -6.72 -6.57 -2.66
CA THR A 53 -7.29 -7.18 -3.86
C THR A 53 -6.55 -6.63 -5.06
N PHE A 54 -5.96 -7.55 -5.82
CA PHE A 54 -5.19 -7.24 -7.01
C PHE A 54 -5.98 -7.70 -8.22
N GLU A 55 -6.35 -6.74 -9.07
CA GLU A 55 -7.17 -6.98 -10.28
C GLU A 55 -6.42 -6.68 -11.57
N SER A 56 -5.21 -6.12 -11.49
CA SER A 56 -4.37 -5.81 -12.65
C SER A 56 -3.09 -6.63 -12.66
N PRO A 57 -2.47 -6.87 -13.84
CA PRO A 57 -1.17 -7.54 -13.94
C PRO A 57 -0.09 -6.90 -13.05
N PHE A 58 -0.10 -5.56 -12.93
CA PHE A 58 0.80 -4.84 -12.04
C PHE A 58 0.48 -5.12 -10.57
N GLY A 59 -0.80 -5.12 -10.20
CA GLY A 59 -1.27 -5.50 -8.87
C GLY A 59 -0.82 -6.90 -8.47
N PHE A 60 -0.98 -7.90 -9.35
CA PHE A 60 -0.50 -9.26 -9.07
C PHE A 60 1.01 -9.29 -8.84
N ARG A 61 1.79 -8.60 -9.68
CA ARG A 61 3.25 -8.47 -9.49
C ARG A 61 3.59 -7.81 -8.15
N MET A 62 2.80 -6.85 -7.69
CA MET A 62 2.93 -6.24 -6.37
C MET A 62 2.63 -7.25 -5.26
N GLY A 63 1.52 -7.98 -5.34
CA GLY A 63 1.18 -9.05 -4.39
C GLY A 63 2.32 -10.03 -4.17
N PHE A 64 2.92 -10.53 -5.27
CA PHE A 64 4.09 -11.42 -5.19
C PHE A 64 5.33 -10.75 -4.60
N ARG A 65 5.62 -9.49 -4.95
CA ARG A 65 6.79 -8.77 -4.41
C ARG A 65 6.73 -8.63 -2.89
N TYR A 66 5.52 -8.40 -2.37
CA TYR A 66 5.21 -8.27 -0.94
C TYR A 66 4.84 -9.60 -0.30
N VAL A 67 5.02 -10.74 -0.99
CA VAL A 67 4.75 -12.09 -0.49
C VAL A 67 3.35 -12.29 0.10
N HIS A 68 2.34 -11.64 -0.50
CA HIS A 68 0.95 -11.86 -0.09
C HIS A 68 0.56 -13.32 -0.30
N GLN A 69 -0.19 -13.85 0.66
CA GLN A 69 -0.87 -15.14 0.55
C GLN A 69 -2.33 -14.93 0.15
N THR A 70 -3.03 -15.99 -0.25
CA THR A 70 -4.45 -15.92 -0.64
C THR A 70 -5.34 -16.56 0.42
N LYS A 71 -6.47 -15.93 0.75
CA LYS A 71 -7.54 -16.57 1.52
C LYS A 71 -8.39 -17.49 0.61
N PRO A 72 -9.10 -18.49 1.17
CA PRO A 72 -10.01 -19.36 0.41
C PRO A 72 -11.12 -18.60 -0.31
N TRP A 73 -11.40 -18.99 -1.55
CA TRP A 73 -12.52 -18.50 -2.35
C TRP A 73 -13.50 -19.66 -2.59
N PRO A 74 -14.83 -19.46 -2.44
CA PRO A 74 -15.54 -18.19 -2.32
C PRO A 74 -15.79 -17.70 -0.88
N GLN A 75 -15.25 -18.37 0.14
CA GLN A 75 -15.55 -18.06 1.56
C GLN A 75 -15.17 -16.63 1.95
N TYR A 76 -14.08 -16.12 1.38
CA TYR A 76 -13.64 -14.73 1.57
C TYR A 76 -13.66 -14.01 0.23
N GLN A 77 -14.42 -12.92 0.16
CA GLN A 77 -14.52 -12.05 -1.00
C GLN A 77 -14.29 -10.59 -0.58
N HIS A 78 -13.51 -9.87 -1.38
CA HIS A 78 -13.34 -8.44 -1.19
C HIS A 78 -14.63 -7.70 -1.56
N GLU A 79 -14.92 -6.60 -0.88
CA GLU A 79 -16.16 -5.84 -1.03
C GLU A 79 -16.42 -5.33 -2.45
N LEU A 80 -15.36 -5.07 -3.22
CA LEU A 80 -15.43 -4.62 -4.61
C LEU A 80 -15.59 -5.78 -5.62
N GLY A 81 -15.54 -7.03 -5.15
CA GLY A 81 -15.52 -8.20 -6.02
C GLY A 81 -14.20 -8.34 -6.80
N GLY A 82 -14.25 -8.98 -7.97
CA GLY A 82 -13.17 -8.90 -8.98
C GLY A 82 -11.95 -9.82 -8.80
N SER A 83 -11.52 -10.16 -7.57
CA SER A 83 -10.37 -11.04 -7.35
C SER A 83 -10.39 -11.69 -5.95
N ARG A 84 -9.48 -12.64 -5.72
CA ARG A 84 -9.30 -13.27 -4.39
C ARG A 84 -8.82 -12.23 -3.37
N VAL A 85 -9.10 -12.49 -2.09
CA VAL A 85 -8.48 -11.74 -1.00
C VAL A 85 -7.04 -12.20 -0.85
N TYR A 86 -6.12 -11.25 -1.02
CA TYR A 86 -4.71 -11.39 -0.70
C TYR A 86 -4.46 -10.83 0.69
N TYR A 87 -3.62 -11.47 1.49
CA TYR A 87 -3.37 -11.02 2.85
C TYR A 87 -1.91 -11.10 3.27
N LEU A 88 -1.58 -10.27 4.27
CA LEU A 88 -0.37 -10.32 5.07
C LEU A 88 -0.74 -10.38 6.54
N THR A 89 0.04 -11.10 7.33
CA THR A 89 0.00 -11.02 8.79
C THR A 89 1.05 -10.02 9.29
N LYS A 90 0.87 -9.53 10.51
CA LYS A 90 1.89 -8.71 11.19
C LYS A 90 3.25 -9.41 11.28
N ASP A 91 3.26 -10.73 11.49
CA ASP A 91 4.49 -11.52 11.50
C ASP A 91 5.20 -11.52 10.14
N MET A 92 4.47 -11.74 9.04
CA MET A 92 5.04 -11.67 7.68
C MET A 92 5.58 -10.28 7.36
N TRP A 93 4.89 -9.24 7.85
CA TRP A 93 5.32 -7.86 7.71
C TRP A 93 6.68 -7.62 8.37
N GLU A 94 6.80 -7.95 9.66
CA GLU A 94 8.00 -7.70 10.45
C GLU A 94 9.18 -8.60 10.04
N SER A 95 8.93 -9.88 9.75
CA SER A 95 9.99 -10.87 9.49
C SER A 95 10.50 -10.84 8.05
N ILE A 96 9.66 -10.50 7.06
CA ILE A 96 9.99 -10.64 5.63
C ILE A 96 9.83 -9.33 4.88
N VAL A 97 8.63 -8.74 4.89
CA VAL A 97 8.29 -7.65 3.95
C VAL A 97 9.05 -6.38 4.29
N LYS A 98 8.98 -5.92 5.54
CA LYS A 98 9.60 -4.67 6.00
C LYS A 98 11.13 -4.72 5.91
N PRO A 99 11.84 -5.78 6.33
CA PRO A 99 13.28 -5.91 6.11
C PRO A 99 13.66 -5.86 4.62
N LYS A 100 12.89 -6.55 3.75
CA LYS A 100 13.14 -6.57 2.30
C LYS A 100 12.94 -5.19 1.65
N LEU A 101 11.97 -4.40 2.12
CA LEU A 101 11.77 -3.03 1.64
C LEU A 101 12.91 -2.12 2.10
N LYS A 102 13.31 -2.19 3.37
CA LYS A 102 14.44 -1.42 3.91
C LYS A 102 15.75 -1.73 3.17
N ALA A 103 16.05 -3.01 2.94
CA ALA A 103 17.26 -3.45 2.23
C ALA A 103 17.34 -2.95 0.78
N ARG A 104 16.21 -2.54 0.19
CA ARG A 104 16.13 -2.03 -1.19
C ARG A 104 15.98 -0.51 -1.28
N ASP A 105 16.10 0.18 -0.15
CA ASP A 105 15.81 1.62 -0.05
C ASP A 105 14.38 1.97 -0.53
N LEU A 106 13.44 1.05 -0.26
CA LEU A 106 12.03 1.17 -0.63
C LEU A 106 11.13 1.43 0.58
N PHE A 107 11.69 2.00 1.65
CA PHE A 107 10.97 2.31 2.88
C PHE A 107 11.10 3.80 3.22
N GLY A 108 10.01 4.40 3.72
CA GLY A 108 10.03 5.80 4.12
C GLY A 108 10.78 6.01 5.43
N THR A 109 11.17 7.26 5.70
CA THR A 109 11.63 7.67 7.03
C THR A 109 10.48 8.34 7.79
N ARG A 110 10.36 8.04 9.09
CA ARG A 110 9.37 8.62 10.01
C ARG A 110 10.08 9.02 11.33
N PRO A 111 9.77 10.19 11.92
CA PRO A 111 8.84 11.21 11.42
C PRO A 111 9.36 11.89 10.14
N VAL A 112 8.44 12.42 9.34
CA VAL A 112 8.80 13.24 8.17
C VAL A 112 9.34 14.59 8.69
N PRO A 113 10.46 15.11 8.15
CA PRO A 113 10.93 16.46 8.48
C PRO A 113 9.82 17.50 8.34
N GLU A 114 9.71 18.40 9.33
CA GLU A 114 8.58 19.33 9.48
C GLU A 114 8.44 20.29 8.28
N ASP A 115 9.56 20.74 7.74
CA ASP A 115 9.64 21.57 6.54
C ASP A 115 9.10 20.84 5.30
N LEU A 116 9.44 19.56 5.13
CA LEU A 116 8.90 18.73 4.07
C LEU A 116 7.40 18.47 4.26
N LEU A 117 6.95 18.21 5.49
CA LEU A 117 5.54 17.97 5.79
C LEU A 117 4.68 19.20 5.46
N LYS A 118 5.09 20.41 5.88
CA LYS A 118 4.39 21.66 5.60
C LYS A 118 4.21 21.92 4.10
N ASN A 119 5.18 21.52 3.28
CA ASN A 119 5.09 21.62 1.82
C ASN A 119 4.00 20.75 1.20
N THR A 120 3.49 19.74 1.92
CA THR A 120 2.45 18.81 1.40
C THR A 120 1.02 19.27 1.67
N TYR A 121 0.79 20.18 2.61
CA TYR A 121 -0.54 20.66 2.99
C TYR A 121 -1.34 21.30 1.85
N PRO A 122 -0.76 22.17 1.00
CA PRO A 122 -1.49 22.64 -0.17
C PRO A 122 -1.60 21.51 -1.20
N LEU A 123 -2.81 21.03 -1.42
CA LEU A 123 -3.12 20.11 -2.51
C LEU A 123 -2.93 20.83 -3.85
N ARG A 124 -1.82 20.53 -4.53
CA ARG A 124 -1.53 21.06 -5.86
C ARG A 124 -1.97 20.07 -6.93
N PRO A 125 -2.75 20.51 -7.94
CA PRO A 125 -3.01 19.68 -9.10
C PRO A 125 -1.70 19.34 -9.83
N PRO A 126 -1.64 18.22 -10.57
CA PRO A 126 -0.51 17.95 -11.43
C PRO A 126 -0.35 19.05 -12.49
N GLU A 127 0.87 19.54 -12.69
CA GLU A 127 1.16 20.65 -13.62
C GLU A 127 0.98 20.26 -15.09
N LYS A 128 1.12 18.97 -15.42
CA LYS A 128 0.91 18.42 -16.77
C LYS A 128 0.21 17.06 -16.68
N LEU A 129 -0.78 16.85 -17.54
CA LEU A 129 -1.34 15.53 -17.81
C LEU A 129 -0.45 14.87 -18.86
N GLU A 130 0.43 13.96 -18.46
CA GLU A 130 1.11 13.08 -19.41
C GLU A 130 0.08 12.05 -19.91
N ILE A 131 -0.55 12.36 -21.05
CA ILE A 131 -1.40 11.42 -21.79
C ILE A 131 -0.48 10.69 -22.77
N GLU A 132 -0.20 9.41 -22.51
CA GLU A 132 0.34 8.52 -23.55
C GLU A 132 -0.83 8.18 -24.48
N LEU A 133 -0.75 8.64 -25.73
CA LEU A 133 -1.58 8.16 -26.85
C LEU A 133 -1.07 6.80 -27.33
#